data_AF-A0A1G0JAE9-F1
#
_entry.id   AF-A0A1G0JAE9-F1
#
_cell.length_a   1.000
_cell.length_b   1.000
_cell.length_c   1.000
_cell.angle_alpha   90.00
_cell.angle_beta   90.00
_cell.angle_gamma   90.00
#
_symmetry.space_group_name_H-M   'P 1'
#
loop_
_entity.id
_entity.type
_entity.pdbx_description
1 polymer ?
#
loop_
_entity_poly.entity_id
_entity_poly.type
_entity_poly.pdbx_seq_one_letter_code
_entity_poly.pdbx_strand_id
1 'polypeptide(L)'
;MSVVVLTQLAALLWGVVAVYHQRPVAVVFSDTSFYTVPALAVTNQGISLDTLDEFGSERPVYVFVQRPDSGADLERFEREVNELQIPPHEQVWLYEPLGENFATISRSSIDIEEVMTANADMKADIESLLEETGTALEDNYYIALTSRYRNIILVFDAEGQIIGTVSAPFKSGDV
;
A
#
# COMPACT_ATOMS: atom_id res chain seq x y z
N MET A 1 4.67 41.98 -14.62
CA MET A 1 5.32 40.71 -15.00
C MET A 1 6.07 40.06 -13.83
N SER A 2 6.86 40.79 -13.03
CA SER A 2 7.67 40.19 -11.94
C SER A 2 6.88 39.54 -10.79
N VAL A 3 5.72 40.08 -10.42
CA VAL A 3 4.86 39.49 -9.36
C VAL A 3 4.32 38.12 -9.78
N VAL A 4 3.91 37.99 -11.05
CA VAL A 4 3.38 36.73 -11.59
C VAL A 4 4.45 35.64 -11.59
N VAL A 5 5.70 35.98 -11.97
CA VAL A 5 6.82 35.04 -11.96
C VAL A 5 7.14 34.56 -10.55
N LEU A 6 7.13 35.44 -9.55
CA LEU A 6 7.37 35.05 -8.15
C LEU A 6 6.27 34.13 -7.62
N THR A 7 5.00 34.43 -7.91
CA THR A 7 3.88 33.57 -7.51
C THR A 7 3.97 32.19 -8.17
N GLN A 8 4.34 32.13 -9.46
CA GLN A 8 4.53 30.86 -10.17
C GLN A 8 5.66 30.01 -9.59
N LEU A 9 6.81 30.62 -9.25
CA LEU A 9 7.91 29.90 -8.62
C LEU A 9 7.54 29.37 -7.23
N ALA A 10 6.79 30.15 -6.44
CA ALA A 10 6.30 29.70 -5.15
C ALA A 10 5.33 28.52 -5.28
N ALA A 11 4.40 28.59 -6.25
CA ALA A 11 3.47 27.50 -6.55
C ALA A 11 4.21 26.23 -7.01
N LEU A 12 5.25 26.37 -7.83
CA LEU A 12 6.07 25.24 -8.28
C LEU A 12 6.80 24.58 -7.10
N LEU A 13 7.48 25.37 -6.26
CA LEU A 13 8.18 24.87 -5.08
C LEU A 13 7.22 24.17 -4.12
N TRP A 14 6.05 24.76 -3.89
CA TRP A 14 5.00 24.14 -3.09
C TRP A 14 4.55 22.79 -3.69
N GLY A 15 4.35 22.73 -5.01
CA GLY A 15 4.01 21.49 -5.70
C GLY A 15 5.05 20.40 -5.51
N VAL A 16 6.34 20.72 -5.64
CA VAL A 16 7.44 19.76 -5.40
C VAL A 16 7.43 19.24 -3.97
N VAL A 17 7.29 20.12 -2.98
CA VAL A 17 7.22 19.75 -1.56
C VAL A 17 6.00 18.88 -1.26
N ALA A 18 4.84 19.24 -1.82
CA ALA A 18 3.62 18.47 -1.64
C ALA A 18 3.74 17.04 -2.19
N VAL A 19 4.29 16.88 -3.40
CA VAL A 19 4.55 15.56 -3.99
C VAL A 19 5.56 14.78 -3.17
N TYR A 20 6.63 15.43 -2.70
CA TYR A 20 7.66 14.80 -1.87
C TYR A 20 7.05 14.20 -0.59
N HIS A 21 6.12 14.90 0.07
CA HIS A 21 5.47 14.41 1.29
C HIS A 21 4.38 13.35 1.05
N GLN A 22 3.71 13.40 -0.10
CA GLN A 22 2.61 12.49 -0.43
C GLN A 22 3.07 11.19 -1.09
N ARG A 23 4.35 11.04 -1.43
CA ARG A 23 4.85 9.79 -2.01
C ARG A 23 4.66 8.63 -1.02
N PRO A 24 4.14 7.48 -1.48
CA PRO A 24 4.14 6.26 -0.68
C PRO A 24 5.58 5.85 -0.35
N VAL A 25 5.84 5.54 0.92
CA VAL A 25 7.12 5.01 1.39
C VAL A 25 7.00 3.57 1.88
N ALA A 26 5.79 3.14 2.25
CA ALA A 26 5.50 1.77 2.58
C ALA A 26 4.12 1.36 2.00
N VAL A 27 3.97 0.07 1.75
CA VAL A 27 2.73 -0.62 1.42
C VAL A 27 2.54 -1.71 2.46
N VAL A 28 1.50 -1.56 3.27
CA VAL A 28 1.38 -2.26 4.55
C VAL A 28 0.16 -3.16 4.52
N PHE A 29 0.33 -4.46 4.72
CA PHE A 29 -0.78 -5.37 4.90
C PHE A 29 -1.34 -5.23 6.31
N SER A 30 -2.61 -4.87 6.42
CA SER A 30 -3.35 -4.79 7.68
C SER A 30 -4.71 -5.46 7.51
N ASP A 31 -5.02 -6.37 8.43
CA ASP A 31 -6.27 -7.15 8.49
C ASP A 31 -6.51 -8.02 7.25
N THR A 32 -6.94 -7.41 6.14
CA THR A 32 -7.37 -8.10 4.91
C THR A 32 -6.87 -7.44 3.62
N SER A 33 -6.21 -6.29 3.70
CA SER A 33 -5.78 -5.56 2.51
C SER A 33 -4.49 -4.78 2.75
N PHE A 34 -3.86 -4.41 1.64
CA PHE A 34 -2.72 -3.50 1.68
C PHE A 34 -3.19 -2.05 1.73
N TYR A 35 -2.42 -1.22 2.41
CA TYR A 35 -2.62 0.23 2.52
C TYR A 35 -1.33 0.95 2.14
N THR A 36 -1.43 2.04 1.39
CA THR A 36 -0.25 2.90 1.12
C THR A 36 -0.02 3.86 2.26
N VAL A 37 1.21 3.93 2.77
CA VAL A 37 1.62 4.87 3.82
C VAL A 37 2.49 5.97 3.21
N PRO A 38 2.07 7.25 3.25
CA PRO A 38 2.86 8.35 2.72
C PRO A 38 4.03 8.70 3.65
N ALA A 39 5.10 9.28 3.09
CA ALA A 39 6.25 9.76 3.85
C ALA A 39 5.83 10.64 5.05
N LEU A 40 4.84 11.51 4.82
CA LEU A 40 4.33 12.43 5.84
C LEU A 40 3.78 11.71 7.08
N ALA A 41 3.09 10.57 6.92
CA ALA A 41 2.51 9.82 8.04
C ALA A 41 3.59 9.29 8.99
N VAL A 42 4.69 8.80 8.43
CA VAL A 42 5.86 8.33 9.20
C VAL A 42 6.58 9.50 9.88
N THR A 43 6.89 10.55 9.11
CA THR A 43 7.66 11.68 9.64
C THR A 43 6.90 12.52 10.68
N ASN A 44 5.56 12.58 10.60
CA ASN A 44 4.72 13.27 11.58
C ASN A 44 4.77 12.61 12.96
N GLN A 45 5.11 11.32 13.01
CA GLN A 45 5.34 10.59 14.25
C GLN A 45 6.77 10.78 14.80
N GLY A 46 7.59 11.61 14.14
CA GLY A 46 8.99 11.83 14.52
C GLY A 46 9.93 10.69 14.13
N ILE A 47 9.49 9.78 13.25
CA ILE A 47 10.24 8.61 12.81
C ILE A 47 11.01 8.93 11.53
N SER A 48 12.28 8.52 11.45
CA SER A 48 13.07 8.66 10.21
C SER A 48 12.61 7.67 9.16
N LEU A 49 12.58 8.09 7.89
CA LEU A 49 12.29 7.19 6.78
C LEU A 49 13.37 6.11 6.59
N ASP A 50 14.57 6.33 7.12
CA ASP A 50 15.68 5.37 7.09
C ASP A 50 15.40 4.15 7.97
N THR A 51 14.50 4.27 8.97
CA THR A 51 14.04 3.12 9.75
C THR A 51 13.43 2.05 8.85
N LEU A 52 12.78 2.46 7.75
CA LEU A 52 12.19 1.51 6.80
C LEU A 52 13.22 0.73 5.98
N ASP A 53 14.50 1.10 6.01
CA ASP A 53 15.57 0.35 5.30
C ASP A 53 15.74 -1.07 5.86
N GLU A 54 15.29 -1.33 7.09
CA GLU A 54 15.30 -2.68 7.67
C GLU A 54 14.37 -3.65 6.93
N PHE A 55 13.35 -3.13 6.24
CA PHE A 55 12.36 -3.93 5.49
C PHE A 55 12.64 -4.00 3.99
N GLY A 56 13.62 -3.24 3.49
CA GLY A 56 13.99 -3.25 2.08
C GLY A 56 14.75 -2.00 1.62
N SER A 57 15.58 -2.16 0.61
CA SER A 57 16.37 -1.07 0.01
C SER A 57 15.59 -0.24 -1.02
N GLU A 58 14.46 -0.73 -1.50
CA GLU A 58 13.62 -0.07 -2.51
C GLU A 58 12.36 0.50 -1.86
N ARG A 59 11.81 1.57 -2.47
CA ARG A 59 10.60 2.23 -1.99
C ARG A 59 9.48 2.13 -3.04
N PRO A 60 8.23 1.89 -2.63
CA PRO A 60 7.81 1.65 -1.24
C PRO A 60 8.26 0.28 -0.73
N VAL A 61 8.54 0.16 0.57
CA VAL A 61 8.75 -1.16 1.20
C VAL A 61 7.43 -1.86 1.42
N TYR A 62 7.41 -3.19 1.33
CA TYR A 62 6.24 -4.00 1.60
C TYR A 62 6.39 -4.69 2.95
N VAL A 63 5.41 -4.48 3.84
CA VAL A 63 5.48 -4.96 5.23
C VAL A 63 4.14 -5.47 5.71
N PHE A 64 4.18 -6.25 6.79
CA PHE A 64 3.02 -6.77 7.50
C PHE A 64 2.84 -6.05 8.83
N VAL A 65 1.60 -5.81 9.27
CA VAL A 65 1.31 -5.30 10.62
C VAL A 65 1.01 -6.47 11.55
N GLN A 66 1.90 -6.67 12.52
CA GLN A 66 1.65 -7.59 13.62
C GLN A 66 1.00 -6.85 14.78
N ARG A 67 -0.32 -7.02 14.93
CA ARG A 67 -1.05 -6.44 16.06
C ARG A 67 -0.66 -7.15 17.36
N PRO A 68 -0.37 -6.42 18.44
CA PRO A 68 -0.14 -7.03 19.75
C PRO A 68 -1.44 -7.61 20.32
N ASP A 69 -1.36 -8.81 20.88
CA ASP A 69 -2.52 -9.52 21.44
C ASP A 69 -2.72 -9.27 22.94
N SER A 70 -1.69 -8.80 23.66
CA SER A 70 -1.77 -8.55 25.11
C SER A 70 -0.59 -7.70 25.63
N GLY A 71 -0.70 -7.26 26.88
CA GLY A 71 0.37 -6.60 27.62
C GLY A 71 0.52 -5.12 27.31
N ALA A 72 1.68 -4.55 27.65
CA ALA A 72 1.96 -3.12 27.50
C ALA A 72 1.91 -2.64 26.04
N ASP A 73 2.23 -3.52 25.09
CA ASP A 73 2.15 -3.19 23.66
C ASP A 73 0.71 -3.08 23.18
N LEU A 74 -0.23 -3.88 23.72
CA LEU A 74 -1.65 -3.73 23.44
C LEU A 74 -2.17 -2.38 23.98
N GLU A 75 -1.79 -2.00 25.21
CA GLU A 75 -2.16 -0.70 25.77
C GLU A 75 -1.62 0.47 24.91
N ARG A 76 -0.36 0.35 24.45
CA ARG A 76 0.24 1.32 23.52
C ARG A 76 -0.55 1.40 22.22
N PHE A 77 -0.83 0.25 21.60
CA PHE A 77 -1.60 0.16 20.37
C PHE A 77 -2.98 0.81 20.52
N GLU A 78 -3.72 0.46 21.57
CA GLU A 78 -5.06 1.00 21.83
C GLU A 78 -5.03 2.50 22.04
N ARG A 79 -4.02 3.04 22.73
CA ARG A 79 -3.84 4.48 22.89
C ARG A 79 -3.55 5.17 21.56
N GLU A 80 -2.64 4.62 20.74
CA GLU A 80 -2.29 5.21 19.45
C GLU A 80 -3.49 5.22 18.48
N VAL A 81 -4.28 4.14 18.45
CA VAL A 81 -5.49 4.06 17.62
C VAL A 81 -6.61 4.96 18.16
N ASN A 82 -6.93 4.87 19.46
CA ASN A 82 -8.13 5.52 20.00
C ASN A 82 -7.90 6.99 20.38
N GLU A 83 -6.75 7.33 20.96
CA GLU A 83 -6.48 8.69 21.43
C GLU A 83 -5.76 9.53 20.39
N LEU A 84 -4.74 8.97 19.73
CA LEU A 84 -3.93 9.69 18.73
C LEU A 84 -4.49 9.58 17.31
N GLN A 85 -5.48 8.70 17.09
CA GLN A 85 -6.11 8.48 15.79
C GLN A 85 -5.09 8.05 14.70
N ILE A 86 -4.04 7.34 15.11
CA ILE A 86 -3.03 6.79 14.19
C ILE A 86 -3.47 5.38 13.82
N PRO A 87 -3.84 5.12 12.54
CA PRO A 87 -4.31 3.81 12.14
C PRO A 87 -3.18 2.78 12.22
N PRO A 88 -3.49 1.48 12.42
CA PRO A 88 -2.48 0.43 12.59
C PRO A 88 -1.43 0.39 11.47
N HIS A 89 -1.84 0.56 10.22
CA HIS A 89 -0.94 0.54 9.07
C HIS A 89 0.06 1.71 9.06
N GLU A 90 -0.16 2.79 9.80
CA GLU A 90 0.79 3.91 9.91
C GLU A 90 1.76 3.77 11.10
N GLN A 91 1.54 2.81 12.00
CA GLN A 91 2.36 2.59 13.19
C GLN A 91 3.58 1.72 12.86
N VAL A 92 4.72 2.36 12.52
CA VAL A 92 5.94 1.67 12.06
C VAL A 92 6.46 0.60 13.04
N TRP A 93 6.24 0.78 14.34
CA TRP A 93 6.69 -0.19 15.35
C TRP A 93 5.93 -1.53 15.32
N LEU A 94 4.84 -1.62 14.55
CA LEU A 94 4.11 -2.86 14.30
C LEU A 94 4.61 -3.62 13.06
N TYR A 95 5.56 -3.04 12.31
CA TYR A 95 5.97 -3.58 11.03
C TYR A 95 6.84 -4.81 11.19
N GLU A 96 6.51 -5.83 10.40
CA GLU A 96 7.30 -7.04 10.23
C GLU A 96 7.58 -7.29 8.74
N PRO A 97 8.65 -8.05 8.43
CA PRO A 97 8.94 -8.47 7.06
C PRO A 97 7.75 -9.20 6.43
N LEU A 98 7.41 -8.80 5.19
CA LEU A 98 6.29 -9.39 4.45
C LEU A 98 6.48 -10.90 4.23
N GLY A 99 7.69 -11.32 3.85
CA GLY A 99 7.98 -12.70 3.46
C GLY A 99 7.76 -13.70 4.59
N GLU A 100 8.12 -13.35 5.83
CA GLU A 100 7.91 -14.20 7.01
C GLU A 100 6.41 -14.38 7.34
N ASN A 101 5.60 -13.40 6.93
CA ASN A 101 4.17 -13.33 7.22
C ASN A 101 3.27 -13.64 6.01
N PHE A 102 3.85 -14.05 4.86
CA PHE A 102 3.12 -14.22 3.61
C PHE A 102 2.01 -15.28 3.70
N ALA A 103 2.21 -16.33 4.48
CA ALA A 103 1.20 -17.37 4.71
C ALA A 103 -0.10 -16.85 5.36
N THR A 104 -0.03 -15.74 6.09
CA THR A 104 -1.21 -15.06 6.64
C THR A 104 -1.86 -14.19 5.57
N ILE A 105 -1.04 -13.47 4.81
CA ILE A 105 -1.47 -12.52 3.77
C ILE A 105 -2.19 -13.24 2.63
N SER A 106 -1.67 -14.38 2.18
CA SER A 106 -2.25 -15.18 1.08
C SER A 106 -3.66 -15.68 1.36
N ARG A 107 -4.07 -15.79 2.64
CA ARG A 107 -5.44 -16.15 3.04
C ARG A 107 -6.46 -15.05 2.75
N SER A 108 -6.01 -13.82 2.55
CA SER A 108 -6.84 -12.70 2.12
C SER A 108 -6.86 -12.52 0.61
N SER A 109 -6.36 -13.52 -0.15
CA SER A 109 -6.54 -13.53 -1.59
C SER A 109 -8.02 -13.49 -1.94
N ILE A 110 -8.38 -12.62 -2.87
CA ILE A 110 -9.75 -12.47 -3.36
C ILE A 110 -10.05 -13.50 -4.44
N ASP A 111 -11.33 -13.75 -4.68
CA ASP A 111 -11.79 -14.55 -5.82
C ASP A 111 -11.58 -13.73 -7.11
N ILE A 112 -10.47 -14.01 -7.78
CA ILE A 112 -10.10 -13.29 -9.00
C ILE A 112 -11.01 -13.63 -10.18
N GLU A 113 -11.60 -14.84 -10.22
CA GLU A 113 -12.54 -15.23 -11.27
C GLU A 113 -13.82 -14.40 -11.20
N GLU A 114 -14.32 -14.14 -9.98
CA GLU A 114 -15.45 -13.23 -9.76
C GLU A 114 -15.14 -11.82 -10.26
N VAL A 115 -13.94 -11.30 -9.95
CA VAL A 115 -13.49 -9.97 -10.39
C VAL A 115 -13.40 -9.90 -11.92
N MET A 116 -12.80 -10.90 -12.57
CA MET A 116 -12.65 -10.96 -14.02
C MET A 116 -14.01 -11.07 -14.74
N THR A 117 -14.98 -11.75 -14.11
CA THR A 117 -16.34 -11.85 -14.63
C THR A 117 -17.09 -10.52 -14.51
N ALA A 118 -16.88 -9.80 -13.42
CA ALA A 118 -17.52 -8.51 -13.16
C ALA A 118 -16.88 -7.33 -13.93
N ASN A 119 -15.61 -7.45 -14.33
CA ASN A 119 -14.86 -6.36 -14.95
C ASN A 119 -13.98 -6.82 -16.11
N ALA A 120 -14.45 -6.55 -17.34
CA ALA A 120 -13.77 -6.95 -18.57
C ALA A 120 -12.41 -6.25 -18.78
N ASP A 121 -12.25 -5.02 -18.30
CA ASP A 121 -10.98 -4.28 -18.41
C ASP A 121 -9.93 -4.92 -17.50
N MET A 122 -10.29 -5.17 -16.23
CA MET A 122 -9.40 -5.87 -15.30
C MET A 122 -9.08 -7.28 -15.76
N LYS A 123 -10.03 -7.97 -16.38
CA LYS A 123 -9.79 -9.29 -16.98
C LYS A 123 -8.67 -9.23 -18.02
N ALA A 124 -8.72 -8.28 -18.94
CA ALA A 124 -7.70 -8.13 -19.97
C ALA A 124 -6.32 -7.80 -19.37
N ASP A 125 -6.27 -6.94 -18.35
CA ASP A 125 -5.03 -6.61 -17.65
C ASP A 125 -4.45 -7.82 -16.90
N ILE A 126 -5.29 -8.63 -16.25
CA ILE A 126 -4.87 -9.87 -15.57
C ILE A 126 -4.35 -10.88 -16.60
N GLU A 127 -5.08 -11.13 -17.68
CA GLU A 127 -4.65 -12.05 -18.74
C GLU A 127 -3.31 -11.62 -19.35
N SER A 128 -3.13 -10.33 -19.63
CA SER A 128 -1.86 -9.79 -20.12
C SER A 128 -0.72 -9.97 -19.12
N LEU A 129 -0.98 -9.77 -17.82
CA LEU A 129 0.02 -9.97 -16.78
C LEU A 129 0.45 -11.44 -16.69
N LEU A 130 -0.52 -12.36 -16.69
CA LEU A 130 -0.26 -13.81 -16.65
C LEU A 130 0.52 -14.30 -17.88
N GLU A 131 0.25 -13.73 -19.06
CA GLU A 131 1.02 -14.01 -20.28
C GLU A 131 2.47 -13.49 -20.18
N GLU A 132 2.68 -12.30 -19.61
CA GLU A 132 4.02 -11.71 -19.42
C GLU A 132 4.85 -12.48 -18.39
N THR A 133 4.23 -12.92 -17.29
CA THR A 133 4.89 -13.66 -16.22
C THR A 133 4.99 -15.16 -16.49
N GLY A 134 4.15 -15.68 -17.40
CA GLY A 134 4.07 -17.10 -17.72
C GLY A 134 3.47 -17.95 -16.59
N THR A 135 2.64 -17.35 -15.73
CA THR A 135 2.00 -18.03 -14.59
C THR A 135 0.53 -18.33 -14.87
N ALA A 136 -0.02 -19.40 -14.29
CA ALA A 136 -1.46 -19.66 -14.36
C ALA A 136 -2.20 -18.86 -13.30
N LEU A 137 -3.53 -18.74 -13.45
CA LEU A 137 -4.34 -17.96 -12.53
C LEU A 137 -4.26 -18.52 -11.10
N GLU A 138 -4.32 -19.84 -10.97
CA GLU A 138 -4.25 -20.59 -9.71
C GLU A 138 -2.88 -20.60 -9.02
N ASP A 139 -1.81 -20.23 -9.72
CA ASP A 139 -0.45 -20.21 -9.18
C ASP A 139 -0.15 -18.93 -8.38
N ASN A 140 -1.06 -17.95 -8.42
CA ASN A 140 -0.85 -16.63 -7.87
C ASN A 140 -1.86 -16.27 -6.77
N TYR A 141 -1.48 -15.33 -5.92
CA TYR A 141 -2.35 -14.72 -4.92
C TYR A 141 -2.71 -13.28 -5.30
N TYR A 142 -3.98 -12.93 -5.16
CA TYR A 142 -4.54 -11.65 -5.59
C TYR A 142 -5.06 -10.89 -4.38
N ILE A 143 -4.36 -9.85 -3.96
CA ILE A 143 -4.71 -9.16 -2.71
C ILE A 143 -5.04 -7.72 -3.01
N ALA A 144 -6.14 -7.24 -2.44
CA ALA A 144 -6.59 -5.88 -2.62
C ALA A 144 -5.58 -4.89 -1.98
N LEU A 145 -5.22 -3.85 -2.73
CA LEU A 145 -4.57 -2.66 -2.26
C LEU A 145 -5.61 -1.54 -2.20
N THR A 146 -5.93 -1.15 -0.97
CA THR A 146 -6.78 -0.01 -0.65
C THR A 146 -5.98 1.26 -0.91
N SER A 147 -6.16 1.81 -2.11
CA SER A 147 -5.63 3.12 -2.48
C SER A 147 -6.74 4.17 -2.51
N ARG A 148 -6.36 5.44 -2.26
CA ARG A 148 -7.30 6.57 -2.18
C ARG A 148 -8.10 6.79 -3.48
N TYR A 149 -7.54 6.43 -4.63
CA TYR A 149 -8.10 6.81 -5.94
C TYR A 149 -8.48 5.64 -6.85
N ARG A 150 -7.97 4.44 -6.56
CA ARG A 150 -8.15 3.26 -7.42
C ARG A 150 -8.27 2.02 -6.54
N ASN A 151 -9.09 1.07 -6.97
CA ASN A 151 -8.98 -0.29 -6.45
C ASN A 151 -7.83 -0.93 -7.22
N ILE A 152 -6.78 -1.33 -6.53
CA ILE A 152 -5.64 -2.01 -7.13
C ILE A 152 -5.61 -3.43 -6.57
N ILE A 153 -5.26 -4.40 -7.40
CA ILE A 153 -4.97 -5.76 -6.99
C ILE A 153 -3.47 -5.95 -7.14
N LEU A 154 -2.81 -6.32 -6.05
CA LEU A 154 -1.43 -6.81 -6.09
C LEU A 154 -1.46 -8.30 -6.41
N VAL A 155 -0.60 -8.70 -7.33
CA VAL A 155 -0.45 -10.10 -7.75
C VAL A 155 0.88 -10.62 -7.24
N PHE A 156 0.82 -11.71 -6.47
CA PHE A 156 1.97 -12.37 -5.89
C PHE A 156 2.13 -13.77 -6.46
N ASP A 157 3.36 -14.22 -6.62
CA ASP A 157 3.66 -15.63 -6.89
C ASP A 157 3.54 -16.49 -5.62
N ALA A 158 3.78 -17.80 -5.77
CA ALA A 158 3.74 -18.76 -4.67
C ALA A 158 4.82 -18.50 -3.60
N GLU A 159 5.91 -17.84 -3.98
CA GLU A 159 7.03 -17.46 -3.12
C GLU A 159 6.79 -16.14 -2.37
N GLY A 160 5.70 -15.44 -2.67
CA GLY A 160 5.34 -14.16 -2.05
C GLY A 160 6.05 -12.94 -2.63
N GLN A 161 6.63 -13.07 -3.83
CA GLN A 161 7.14 -11.94 -4.59
C GLN A 161 6.01 -11.29 -5.39
N ILE A 162 6.08 -9.97 -5.52
CA ILE A 162 5.12 -9.22 -6.33
C ILE A 162 5.53 -9.35 -7.79
N ILE A 163 4.67 -9.97 -8.58
CA ILE A 163 4.89 -10.14 -10.02
C ILE A 163 4.17 -9.06 -10.84
N GLY A 164 3.20 -8.37 -10.25
CA GLY A 164 2.54 -7.24 -10.90
C GLY A 164 1.39 -6.63 -10.12
N THR A 165 0.75 -5.65 -10.76
CA THR A 165 -0.42 -4.96 -10.19
C THR A 165 -1.46 -4.71 -11.27
N VAL A 166 -2.73 -4.90 -10.95
CA VAL A 166 -3.85 -4.60 -11.85
C VAL A 166 -4.73 -3.53 -11.23
N SER A 167 -5.11 -2.52 -12.00
CA SER A 167 -5.94 -1.41 -11.51
C SER A 167 -7.35 -1.52 -12.07
N ALA A 168 -8.35 -1.43 -11.19
CA ALA A 168 -9.71 -1.21 -11.65
C ALA A 168 -9.82 0.18 -12.31
N PRO A 169 -10.67 0.34 -13.34
CA PRO A 169 -11.02 1.65 -13.86
C PRO A 169 -11.54 2.54 -12.72
N PHE A 170 -11.33 3.86 -12.84
CA PHE A 170 -11.74 4.83 -11.83
C PHE A 170 -13.18 4.56 -11.38
N LYS A 171 -13.45 4.60 -10.07
CA LYS A 171 -14.83 4.70 -9.58
C LYS A 171 -15.43 5.93 -10.25
N SER A 172 -16.32 5.73 -11.22
CA SER A 172 -17.15 6.80 -11.76
C SER A 172 -18.14 7.17 -10.65
N GLY A 173 -17.67 7.97 -9.70
CA GLY A 173 -18.53 8.73 -8.83
C GLY A 173 -18.98 9.95 -9.62
N ASP A 174 -20.28 10.07 -9.83
CA ASP A 174 -20.91 11.33 -10.24
C ASP A 174 -20.34 12.48 -9.39
N VAL A 175 -19.86 13.50 -10.10
CA VAL A 175 -19.43 14.79 -9.54
C VAL A 175 -20.66 15.62 -9.17
#